data_AF-A0A934WDT2-F1
#
_entry.id   AF-A0A934WDT2-F1
#
_cell.length_a   1.000
_cell.length_b   1.000
_cell.length_c   1.000
_cell.angle_alpha   90.00
_cell.angle_beta   90.00
_cell.angle_gamma   90.00
#
_symmetry.space_group_name_H-M   'P 1'
#
loop_
_entity.id
_entity.type
_entity.pdbx_description
1 polymer ?
#
loop_
_entity_poly.entity_id
_entity_poly.type
_entity_poly.pdbx_seq_one_letter_code
_entity_poly.pdbx_strand_id
1 'polypeptide(L)' 'MITRIDDVDNNGKITKVSVPRGYNNEYDQEAIRVIKSIPQWQVIKRRGEKIHIPWTIPVIFEAKD' A
#
# COMPACT_ATOMS: atom_id res chain seq x y z
N MET A 1 -8.72 4.90 -7.93
CA MET A 1 -8.41 3.44 -7.95
C MET A 1 -8.23 2.92 -6.52
N ILE A 2 -8.33 1.61 -6.32
CA ILE A 2 -8.18 1.00 -4.99
C ILE A 2 -6.84 0.27 -4.95
N THR A 3 -6.01 0.60 -3.96
CA THR A 3 -4.76 -0.12 -3.68
C THR A 3 -4.90 -0.92 -2.39
N ARG A 4 -4.25 -2.08 -2.33
CA ARG A 4 -4.21 -2.93 -1.15
C ARG A 4 -2.77 -3.23 -0.77
N ILE A 5 -2.43 -3.03 0.49
CA ILE A 5 -1.15 -3.45 1.05
C ILE A 5 -1.31 -4.89 1.52
N ASP A 6 -0.63 -5.78 0.80
CA ASP A 6 -0.69 -7.23 1.04
C ASP A 6 0.42 -7.68 1.99
N ASP A 7 1.47 -6.89 2.21
CA ASP A 7 2.51 -7.20 3.18
C ASP A 7 3.33 -5.97 3.58
N VAL A 8 3.86 -6.04 4.80
CA VAL A 8 4.78 -5.07 5.41
C VAL A 8 5.97 -5.90 5.93
N ASP A 9 7.12 -5.34 6.26
CA ASP A 9 8.17 -6.08 6.99
C ASP A 9 8.04 -5.91 8.51
N ASN A 10 9.03 -6.36 9.29
CA ASN A 10 9.04 -6.21 10.75
C ASN A 10 9.36 -4.78 11.21
N ASN A 11 9.88 -3.95 10.31
CA ASN A 11 10.27 -2.56 10.54
C ASN A 11 9.19 -1.58 10.08
N GLY A 12 8.06 -2.07 9.55
CA GLY A 12 6.98 -1.22 9.07
C GLY A 12 7.06 -0.82 7.61
N LYS A 13 8.04 -1.31 6.85
CA LYS A 13 8.18 -0.98 5.44
C LYS A 13 7.21 -1.82 4.61
N ILE A 14 6.46 -1.18 3.72
CA ILE A 14 5.57 -1.86 2.78
C ILE A 14 6.39 -2.69 1.78
N THR A 15 6.16 -3.99 1.74
CA THR A 15 6.89 -4.94 0.87
C THR A 15 6.05 -5.33 -0.34
N LYS A 16 4.73 -5.46 -0.17
CA LYS A 16 3.82 -5.89 -1.23
C LYS A 16 2.56 -5.02 -1.30
N VAL A 17 2.25 -4.57 -2.51
CA VAL A 17 1.08 -3.77 -2.86
C VAL A 17 0.43 -4.36 -4.10
N SER A 18 -0.89 -4.42 -4.12
CA SER A 18 -1.68 -4.78 -5.29
C SER A 18 -2.70 -3.69 -5.63
N VAL A 19 -3.15 -3.68 -6.88
CA VAL A 19 -4.21 -2.78 -7.37
C VAL A 19 -5.36 -3.66 -7.89
N PRO A 20 -6.32 -4.05 -7.03
CA PRO A 20 -7.40 -4.95 -7.44
C PRO A 20 -8.33 -4.37 -8.52
N ARG A 21 -8.48 -3.05 -8.54
CA ARG A 21 -9.16 -2.28 -9.61
C ARG A 21 -8.36 -1.04 -9.93
N GLY A 22 -7.62 -1.13 -11.03
CA GLY A 22 -6.82 -0.06 -11.61
C GLY A 22 -7.58 0.77 -12.64
N TYR A 23 -6.87 1.69 -13.28
CA TYR A 23 -7.37 2.47 -14.41
C TYR A 23 -6.64 2.10 -15.70
N ASN A 24 -5.30 2.22 -15.70
CA ASN A 24 -4.42 1.72 -16.74
C ASN A 24 -3.04 1.41 -16.12
N ASN A 25 -2.17 0.75 -16.89
CA ASN A 25 -0.86 0.32 -16.39
C ASN A 25 0.03 1.46 -15.87
N GLU A 26 -0.02 2.65 -16.48
CA GLU A 26 0.82 3.79 -16.06
C GLU A 26 0.38 4.33 -14.69
N TYR A 27 -0.92 4.61 -14.51
CA TYR A 27 -1.45 5.09 -13.23
C TYR A 27 -1.35 4.02 -12.14
N ASP A 28 -1.51 2.74 -12.49
CA ASP A 28 -1.41 1.64 -11.52
C ASP A 28 0.03 1.47 -11.02
N GLN A 29 1.03 1.56 -11.90
CA GLN A 29 2.45 1.55 -11.53
C GLN A 29 2.80 2.74 -10.65
N GLU A 30 2.29 3.92 -10.99
CA GLU A 30 2.53 5.12 -10.22
C GLU A 30 1.88 5.05 -8.83
N ALA A 31 0.64 4.54 -8.75
CA ALA A 31 -0.02 4.30 -7.47
C ALA A 31 0.77 3.33 -6.58
N ILE A 32 1.29 2.23 -7.14
CA ILE A 32 2.16 1.30 -6.41
C ILE A 32 3.43 2.01 -5.90
N ARG A 33 4.07 2.84 -6.74
CA ARG A 33 5.27 3.59 -6.36
C ARG A 33 4.99 4.54 -5.19
N VAL A 34 3.90 5.30 -5.26
CA VAL A 34 3.49 6.24 -4.22
C VAL A 34 3.18 5.49 -2.92
N ILE A 35 2.38 4.42 -2.96
CA ILE A 35 2.08 3.62 -1.76
C ILE A 35 3.36 3.04 -1.13
N LYS A 36 4.32 2.58 -1.93
CA LYS A 36 5.60 2.07 -1.43
C LYS A 36 6.51 3.15 -0.82
N SER A 37 6.28 4.42 -1.15
CA SER A 37 7.02 5.56 -0.58
C SER A 37 6.49 6.04 0.76
N ILE A 38 5.34 5.52 1.21
CA ILE A 38 4.80 5.84 2.53
C ILE A 38 5.84 5.43 3.60
N PRO A 39 6.10 6.29 4.60
CA PRO A 39 7.06 6.00 5.65
C PRO A 39 6.70 4.73 6.42
N GLN A 40 7.69 4.18 7.12
CA GLN A 40 7.51 2.98 7.92
C GLN A 40 6.35 3.12 8.90
N TRP A 41 5.48 2.12 8.92
CA TRP A 41 4.32 2.06 9.81
C TRP A 41 4.62 1.33 11.11
N GLN A 42 3.85 1.65 12.15
CA GLN A 42 3.91 0.88 13.38
C GLN A 42 3.33 -0.52 13.15
N VAL A 43 4.18 -1.54 13.23
CA VAL A 43 3.77 -2.94 13.10
C VAL A 43 3.07 -3.38 14.38
N ILE A 44 1.83 -3.82 14.25
CA ILE A 44 1.06 -4.39 15.37
C ILE A 44 1.53 -5.82 15.60
N LYS A 45 1.91 -6.12 16.85
CA LYS A 45 2.30 -7.45 17.32
C LYS A 45 1.28 -7.97 18.32
N ARG A 46 0.93 -9.26 18.23
CA ARG A 46 0.11 -9.98 19.22
C ARG A 46 0.89 -11.19 19.69
N ARG A 47 1.09 -11.29 21.01
CA ARG A 47 1.90 -12.34 21.63
C ARG A 47 3.33 -12.41 21.06
N GLY A 48 3.92 -11.26 20.74
CA GLY A 48 5.27 -11.16 20.18
C GLY A 48 5.36 -11.42 18.67
N GLU A 49 4.32 -11.99 18.07
CA GLU A 49 4.25 -12.24 16.64
C GLU A 49 3.61 -11.07 15.89
N LYS A 50 4.13 -10.78 14.71
CA LYS A 50 3.54 -9.80 13.82
C LYS A 50 2.19 -10.30 13.32
N ILE A 51 1.17 -9.45 13.38
CA ILE A 51 -0.11 -9.74 12.74
C ILE A 51 -0.10 -9.13 11.33
N HIS A 52 -0.56 -9.92 10.36
CA HIS A 52 -0.91 -9.40 9.04
C HIS A 52 -2.29 -8.72 9.11
N ILE A 53 -2.33 -7.42 8.83
CA ILE A 53 -3.56 -6.63 8.74
C ILE A 53 -3.64 -6.11 7.31
N PRO A 54 -4.68 -6.45 6.53
CA PRO A 54 -4.84 -5.92 5.19
C PRO A 54 -5.25 -4.44 5.28
N TRP A 55 -4.52 -3.57 4.58
CA TRP A 55 -4.87 -2.16 4.46
C TRP A 55 -5.32 -1.86 3.05
N THR A 56 -6.40 -1.10 2.92
CA THR A 56 -6.92 -0.65 1.62
C THR A 56 -6.86 0.87 1.59
N ILE A 57 -6.14 1.41 0.61
CA ILE A 57 -5.96 2.86 0.44
C ILE A 57 -6.54 3.27 -0.92
N PRO A 58 -7.51 4.20 -0.95
CA PRO A 58 -7.93 4.80 -2.20
C PRO A 58 -6.86 5.78 -2.70
N VAL A 59 -6.51 5.67 -3.99
CA VAL A 59 -5.64 6.63 -4.68
C VAL A 59 -6.46 7.34 -5.75
N ILE A 60 -6.48 8.66 -5.70
CA ILE A 60 -7.20 9.53 -6.63
C ILE A 60 -6.16 10.34 -7.39
N PHE A 61 -6.21 10.24 -8.72
CA PHE A 61 -5.41 11.10 -9.60
C PHE A 61 -6.31 12.23 -10.05
N GLU A 62 -5.89 13.46 -9.79
CA GLU A 62 -6.57 14.67 -10.23
C GLU A 62 -5.72 15.34 -11.30
N ALA A 63 -6.33 15.66 -12.44
CA ALA A 63 -5.70 16.52 -13.42
C ALA A 63 -5.60 17.94 -12.82
N LYS A 64 -4.45 18.57 -12.98
CA LYS A 64 -4.35 20.01 -12.77
C LYS A 64 -4.85 20.70 -14.03
N ASP A 65 -5.94 21.44 -13.90
CA ASP A 65 -6.35 22.46 -14.87
C ASP A 65 -5.34 23.62 -14.90
#